data_AF-A0A081RJE6-F1
#
_entry.id   AF-A0A081RJE6-F1
#
_cell.length_a   1.000
_cell.length_b   1.000
_cell.length_c   1.000
_cell.angle_alpha   90.00
_cell.angle_beta   90.00
_cell.angle_gamma   90.00
#
_symmetry.space_group_name_H-M   'P 1'
#
loop_
_entity.id
_entity.type
_entity.pdbx_description
1 polymer ?
#
loop_
_entity_poly.entity_id
_entity_poly.type
_entity_poly.pdbx_seq_one_letter_code
_entity_poly.pdbx_strand_id
1 'polypeptide(L)'
;MKRKPAKRQRFELLKALALFLFISLAVDSLRAQAAANPPEVQKALEVAASRVRGRDDGTVKVVDAVIGDHSLEIRYQPSAGVERAVAAEKAKSTAATWAKAMCASDSIPDFLRRTGTKLAVTFETTPGVYEVQSSVDANSCPHIGTTPIRYIKKMPLYAKPSKEAAEILIDSYLRANLRDYDSAKVRCGELSGAVRVTYMYFKKIYGYLKQCDVNAKNGYGGYTGFQSRWYYFNGPDFLEFETDPQPRPIEE
;
A
#
# COMPACT_ATOMS: atom_id res chain seq x y z
N MET A 1 54.40 39.93 24.05
CA MET A 1 53.77 39.03 23.05
C MET A 1 52.25 39.06 23.19
N LYS A 2 51.53 39.71 22.27
CA LYS A 2 50.06 39.84 22.32
C LYS A 2 49.41 38.58 21.70
N ARG A 3 48.91 37.66 22.53
CA ARG A 3 48.03 36.58 22.07
C ARG A 3 46.62 37.12 21.85
N LYS A 4 46.16 37.19 20.60
CA LYS A 4 44.73 37.25 20.26
C LYS A 4 44.33 35.95 19.56
N PRO A 5 43.62 35.05 20.24
CA PRO A 5 42.88 34.00 19.54
C PRO A 5 41.51 33.75 20.19
N ALA A 6 40.50 34.57 19.90
CA ALA A 6 39.11 34.29 20.30
C ALA A 6 38.15 34.29 19.11
N LYS A 7 38.43 35.04 18.04
CA LYS A 7 37.55 35.13 16.87
C LYS A 7 37.62 33.91 15.95
N ARG A 8 38.76 33.21 15.88
CA ARG A 8 38.95 32.06 14.98
C ARG A 8 38.13 30.83 15.41
N GLN A 9 37.95 30.61 16.71
CA GLN A 9 37.16 29.48 17.24
C GLN A 9 35.65 29.64 17.00
N ARG A 10 35.11 30.87 17.03
CA ARG A 10 33.68 31.10 16.76
C ARG A 10 33.30 30.78 15.32
N PHE A 11 34.20 31.06 14.38
CA PHE A 11 33.96 30.79 12.96
C PHE A 11 33.99 29.28 12.65
N GLU A 12 34.89 28.54 13.30
CA GLU A 12 34.93 27.07 13.16
C GLU A 12 33.72 26.40 13.82
N LEU A 13 33.25 26.92 14.98
CA LEU A 13 32.02 26.45 15.61
C LEU A 13 30.79 26.68 14.71
N LEU A 14 30.67 27.86 14.09
CA LEU A 14 29.58 28.19 13.17
C LEU A 14 29.59 27.30 11.92
N LYS A 15 30.76 27.00 11.36
CA LYS A 15 30.89 26.06 10.24
C LYS A 15 30.46 24.65 10.62
N ALA A 16 30.88 24.18 11.80
CA ALA A 16 30.50 22.85 12.29
C ALA A 16 28.98 22.74 12.50
N LEU A 17 28.35 23.78 13.06
CA LEU A 17 26.92 23.83 13.31
C LEU A 17 26.10 23.90 12.01
N ALA A 18 26.57 24.68 11.03
CA ALA A 18 25.98 24.73 9.69
C ALA A 18 26.10 23.38 8.98
N LEU A 19 27.25 22.72 9.06
CA LEU A 19 27.44 21.38 8.49
C LEU A 19 26.50 20.36 9.14
N PHE A 20 26.33 20.42 10.47
CA PHE A 20 25.41 19.54 11.19
C PHE A 20 23.95 19.75 10.75
N LEU A 21 23.53 21.01 10.60
CA LEU A 21 22.20 21.35 10.08
C LEU A 21 21.99 20.87 8.64
N PHE A 22 23.00 21.03 7.77
CA PHE A 22 22.95 20.52 6.41
C PHE A 22 22.86 19.00 6.35
N ILE A 23 23.59 18.28 7.22
CA ILE A 23 23.50 16.82 7.33
C ILE A 23 22.11 16.40 7.82
N SER A 24 21.55 17.06 8.84
CA SER A 24 20.19 16.77 9.32
C SER A 24 19.14 17.00 8.23
N LEU A 25 19.20 18.12 7.51
CA LEU A 25 18.31 18.43 6.39
C LEU A 25 18.49 17.46 5.21
N ALA A 26 19.72 17.02 4.93
CA ALA A 26 20.01 16.01 3.92
C ALA A 26 19.44 14.63 4.31
N VAL A 27 19.51 14.26 5.59
CA VAL A 27 18.91 13.01 6.11
C VAL A 27 17.38 13.08 6.06
N ASP A 28 16.78 14.23 6.40
CA ASP A 28 15.33 14.41 6.32
C ASP A 28 14.83 14.45 4.88
N SER A 29 15.60 15.01 3.93
CA SER A 29 15.27 14.99 2.49
C SER A 29 15.50 13.63 1.82
N LEU A 30 16.50 12.85 2.27
CA LEU A 30 16.66 11.44 1.88
C LEU A 30 15.51 10.57 2.42
N ARG A 31 15.01 10.86 3.62
CA ARG A 31 13.79 10.23 4.18
C ARG A 31 12.51 10.66 3.46
N ALA A 32 12.51 11.83 2.83
CA ALA A 32 11.36 12.41 2.13
C ALA A 32 11.34 12.12 0.62
N GLN A 33 12.25 11.30 0.08
CA GLN A 33 12.02 10.72 -1.23
C GLN A 33 10.75 9.87 -1.12
N ALA A 34 9.65 10.41 -1.68
CA ALA A 34 8.41 9.67 -1.79
C ALA A 34 8.75 8.32 -2.42
N ALA A 35 8.50 7.25 -1.69
CA ALA A 35 8.68 5.91 -2.18
C ALA A 35 8.04 5.80 -3.57
N ALA A 36 8.74 5.21 -4.54
CA ALA A 36 8.25 5.03 -5.91
C ALA A 36 7.19 3.91 -5.98
N ASN A 37 6.27 3.93 -5.04
CA ASN A 37 5.20 2.96 -4.90
C ASN A 37 4.13 3.22 -5.97
N PRO A 38 3.59 2.17 -6.61
CA PRO A 38 2.33 2.26 -7.32
C PRO A 38 1.25 2.89 -6.42
N PRO A 39 0.33 3.73 -6.95
CA PRO A 39 -0.67 4.43 -6.14
C PRO A 39 -1.49 3.53 -5.23
N GLU A 40 -1.82 2.32 -5.68
CA GLU A 40 -2.52 1.29 -4.91
C GLU A 40 -1.72 0.77 -3.71
N VAL A 41 -0.42 0.52 -3.88
CA VAL A 41 0.49 0.12 -2.80
C VAL A 41 0.62 1.26 -1.82
N GLN A 42 0.88 2.48 -2.31
CA GLN A 42 1.02 3.67 -1.48
C GLN A 42 -0.21 3.89 -0.59
N LYS A 43 -1.40 3.91 -1.20
CA LYS A 43 -2.67 4.09 -0.48
C LYS A 43 -2.91 3.00 0.56
N ALA A 44 -2.59 1.74 0.23
CA ALA A 44 -2.75 0.64 1.17
C ALA A 44 -1.79 0.74 2.37
N LEU A 45 -0.53 1.10 2.12
CA LEU A 45 0.46 1.34 3.17
C LEU A 45 0.09 2.54 4.05
N GLU A 46 -0.47 3.60 3.47
CA GLU A 46 -0.98 4.76 4.21
C GLU A 46 -2.18 4.41 5.10
N VAL A 47 -3.14 3.62 4.58
CA VAL A 47 -4.27 3.13 5.38
C VAL A 47 -3.77 2.23 6.51
N ALA A 48 -2.81 1.34 6.26
CA ALA A 48 -2.22 0.50 7.30
C ALA A 48 -1.47 1.34 8.36
N ALA A 49 -0.66 2.30 7.93
CA ALA A 49 0.07 3.21 8.81
C ALA A 49 -0.87 4.04 9.69
N SER A 50 -1.96 4.59 9.12
CA SER A 50 -2.92 5.41 9.88
C SER A 50 -3.65 4.64 10.98
N ARG A 51 -3.85 3.32 10.82
CA ARG A 51 -4.47 2.47 11.85
C ARG A 51 -3.59 2.22 13.08
N VAL A 52 -2.27 2.38 12.96
CA VAL A 52 -1.32 2.08 14.02
C VAL A 52 -0.67 3.33 14.62
N ARG A 53 -0.64 4.44 13.89
CA ARG A 53 -0.08 5.71 14.38
C ARG A 53 -0.74 6.15 15.69
N GLY A 54 0.08 6.51 16.67
CA GLY A 54 -0.37 7.00 17.97
C GLY A 54 -0.94 5.92 18.89
N ARG A 55 -0.88 4.64 18.51
CA ARG A 55 -1.30 3.53 19.38
C ARG A 55 -0.33 3.39 20.54
N ASP A 56 -0.84 3.38 21.76
CA ASP A 56 -0.14 3.05 23.00
C ASP A 56 -1.00 2.02 23.76
N ASP A 57 -0.44 0.85 24.05
CA ASP A 57 -1.14 -0.21 24.78
C ASP A 57 -0.77 -0.27 26.27
N GLY A 58 -0.05 0.74 26.76
CA GLY A 58 0.46 0.83 28.13
C GLY A 58 1.77 0.07 28.34
N THR A 59 2.24 -0.72 27.37
CA THR A 59 3.54 -1.41 27.42
C THR A 59 4.46 -0.94 26.30
N VAL A 60 3.92 -0.85 25.08
CA VAL A 60 4.59 -0.31 23.90
C VAL A 60 3.72 0.74 23.23
N LYS A 61 4.38 1.74 22.64
CA LYS A 61 3.76 2.77 21.82
C LYS A 61 4.35 2.82 20.43
N VAL A 62 3.52 3.07 19.44
CA VAL A 62 3.94 3.32 18.06
C VAL A 62 4.35 4.78 17.95
N VAL A 63 5.64 5.02 17.70
CA VAL A 63 6.17 6.38 17.51
C VAL A 63 6.16 6.83 16.08
N ASP A 64 6.29 5.88 15.15
CA ASP A 64 6.33 6.18 13.73
C ASP A 64 5.86 4.99 12.90
N ALA A 65 5.39 5.29 11.69
CA ALA A 65 5.05 4.35 10.65
C ALA A 65 5.63 4.88 9.34
N VAL A 66 6.80 4.33 8.96
CA VAL A 66 7.61 4.80 7.84
C VAL A 66 7.26 3.99 6.59
N ILE A 67 6.86 4.69 5.54
CA ILE A 67 6.56 4.08 4.24
C ILE A 67 7.80 4.22 3.36
N GLY A 68 8.38 3.09 2.99
CA GLY A 68 9.49 2.99 2.04
C GLY A 68 9.04 2.41 0.70
N ASP A 69 10.03 2.13 -0.15
CA ASP A 69 9.79 1.44 -1.43
C ASP A 69 9.23 0.04 -1.16
N HIS A 70 8.00 -0.16 -1.58
CA HIS A 70 7.14 -1.31 -1.32
C HIS A 70 7.23 -1.79 0.14
N SER A 71 7.34 -0.87 1.11
CA SER A 71 7.57 -1.28 2.49
C SER A 71 6.89 -0.39 3.52
N LEU A 72 6.49 -0.98 4.63
CA LEU A 72 6.00 -0.28 5.82
C LEU A 72 6.75 -0.79 7.04
N GLU A 73 7.42 0.13 7.72
CA GLU A 73 8.11 -0.08 8.99
C GLU A 73 7.31 0.54 10.13
N ILE A 74 6.88 -0.26 11.10
CA ILE A 74 6.22 0.22 12.32
C ILE A 74 7.26 0.28 13.44
N ARG A 75 7.50 1.48 13.97
CA ARG A 75 8.50 1.73 15.02
C ARG A 75 7.84 1.77 16.39
N TYR A 76 8.26 0.87 17.27
CA TYR A 76 7.82 0.83 18.66
C TYR A 76 8.85 1.41 19.61
N GLN A 77 8.35 2.05 20.67
CA GLN A 77 9.10 2.43 21.86
C GLN A 77 8.41 1.88 23.12
N PRO A 78 9.13 1.77 24.25
CA PRO A 78 8.50 1.56 25.54
C PRO A 78 7.51 2.68 25.88
N SER A 79 6.38 2.32 26.48
CA SER A 79 5.47 3.29 27.09
C SER A 79 6.10 3.89 28.36
N ALA A 80 5.58 5.03 28.81
CA ALA A 80 6.15 5.73 29.96
C ALA A 80 6.14 4.85 31.23
N GLY A 81 7.29 4.74 31.90
CA GLY A 81 7.43 3.96 33.14
C GLY A 81 7.59 2.45 32.94
N VAL A 82 7.65 1.96 31.70
CA VAL A 82 7.80 0.53 31.39
C VAL A 82 9.28 0.19 31.18
N GLU A 83 9.73 -0.91 31.78
CA GLU A 83 11.08 -1.42 31.53
C GLU A 83 11.25 -1.87 30.08
N ARG A 84 12.38 -1.50 29.46
CA ARG A 84 12.66 -1.82 28.05
C ARG A 84 12.60 -3.30 27.75
N ALA A 85 13.07 -4.16 28.66
CA ALA A 85 13.05 -5.61 28.47
C ALA A 85 11.61 -6.14 28.35
N VAL A 86 10.70 -5.65 29.20
CA VAL A 86 9.27 -5.99 29.17
C VAL A 86 8.63 -5.48 27.87
N ALA A 87 8.93 -4.23 27.50
CA ALA A 87 8.47 -3.64 26.25
C ALA A 87 9.00 -4.37 25.01
N ALA A 88 10.24 -4.88 25.02
CA ALA A 88 10.83 -5.63 23.92
C ALA A 88 10.11 -6.97 23.69
N GLU A 89 9.83 -7.72 24.75
CA GLU A 89 9.07 -8.97 24.65
C GLU A 89 7.62 -8.73 24.18
N LYS A 90 7.02 -7.62 24.62
CA LYS A 90 5.71 -7.18 24.12
C LYS A 90 5.77 -6.80 22.64
N ALA A 91 6.81 -6.09 22.20
CA ALA A 91 7.00 -5.72 20.80
C ALA A 91 7.16 -6.98 19.93
N LYS A 92 7.96 -7.97 20.35
CA LYS A 92 8.10 -9.26 19.66
C LYS A 92 6.77 -10.01 19.53
N SER A 93 6.02 -10.14 20.62
CA SER A 93 4.72 -10.83 20.60
C SER A 93 3.68 -10.10 19.75
N THR A 94 3.66 -8.76 19.81
CA THR A 94 2.81 -7.91 18.97
C THR A 94 3.20 -8.06 17.50
N ALA A 95 4.50 -8.05 17.20
CA ALA A 95 5.03 -8.23 15.85
C ALA A 95 4.69 -9.61 15.28
N ALA A 96 4.81 -10.68 16.07
CA ALA A 96 4.43 -12.03 15.67
C ALA A 96 2.92 -12.16 15.44
N THR A 97 2.10 -11.53 16.29
CA THR A 97 0.64 -11.51 16.14
C THR A 97 0.24 -10.75 14.88
N TRP A 98 0.84 -9.60 14.65
CA TRP A 98 0.61 -8.80 13.46
C TRP A 98 1.08 -9.51 12.20
N ALA A 99 2.27 -10.13 12.20
CA ALA A 99 2.76 -10.96 11.11
C ALA A 99 1.77 -12.09 10.75
N LYS A 100 1.25 -12.80 11.75
CA LYS A 100 0.21 -13.82 11.57
C LYS A 100 -1.09 -13.25 11.04
N ALA A 101 -1.55 -12.13 11.59
CA ALA A 101 -2.77 -11.45 11.17
C ALA A 101 -2.67 -10.91 9.75
N MET A 102 -1.49 -10.46 9.33
CA MET A 102 -1.19 -10.05 7.97
C MET A 102 -1.20 -11.26 7.04
N CYS A 103 -0.53 -12.36 7.36
CA CYS A 103 -0.58 -13.57 6.54
C CYS A 103 -1.89 -14.38 6.64
N ALA A 104 -2.88 -13.93 7.42
CA ALA A 104 -4.20 -14.54 7.43
C ALA A 104 -4.89 -14.31 6.07
N SER A 105 -5.69 -15.30 5.63
CA SER A 105 -6.19 -15.45 4.26
C SER A 105 -6.91 -14.23 3.66
N ASP A 106 -7.46 -13.35 4.49
CA ASP A 106 -8.41 -12.31 4.09
C ASP A 106 -7.87 -10.87 4.25
N SER A 107 -6.64 -10.70 4.76
CA SER A 107 -6.14 -9.40 5.25
C SER A 107 -5.07 -8.74 4.38
N ILE A 108 -4.31 -9.48 3.57
CA ILE A 108 -3.38 -8.90 2.59
C ILE A 108 -4.01 -8.94 1.19
N PRO A 109 -4.32 -7.77 0.60
CA PRO A 109 -4.71 -7.67 -0.80
C PRO A 109 -3.67 -8.28 -1.76
N ASP A 110 -4.13 -8.97 -2.81
CA ASP A 110 -3.27 -9.64 -3.79
C ASP A 110 -2.26 -8.72 -4.49
N PHE A 111 -2.54 -7.41 -4.59
CA PHE A 111 -1.60 -6.45 -5.17
C PHE A 111 -0.37 -6.25 -4.28
N LEU A 112 -0.53 -6.20 -2.94
CA LEU A 112 0.61 -6.09 -2.01
C LEU A 112 1.51 -7.33 -2.06
N ARG A 113 0.92 -8.51 -2.29
CA ARG A 113 1.69 -9.74 -2.53
C ARG A 113 2.51 -9.58 -3.80
N ARG A 114 1.86 -9.30 -4.93
CA ARG A 114 2.52 -9.19 -6.25
C ARG A 114 3.66 -8.18 -6.30
N THR A 115 3.56 -7.11 -5.53
CA THR A 115 4.61 -6.08 -5.46
C THR A 115 5.73 -6.41 -4.47
N GLY A 116 5.68 -7.57 -3.81
CA GLY A 116 6.67 -7.98 -2.81
C GLY A 116 6.73 -7.03 -1.61
N THR A 117 5.57 -6.55 -1.18
CA THR A 117 5.53 -5.56 -0.11
C THR A 117 6.09 -6.14 1.19
N LYS A 118 7.04 -5.41 1.78
CA LYS A 118 7.69 -5.78 3.05
C LYS A 118 7.09 -5.04 4.22
N LEU A 119 6.81 -5.79 5.26
CA LEU A 119 6.15 -5.31 6.45
C LEU A 119 7.08 -5.59 7.62
N ALA A 120 7.66 -4.55 8.20
CA ALA A 120 8.64 -4.67 9.27
C ALA A 120 8.13 -4.04 10.56
N VAL A 121 8.45 -4.68 11.67
CA VAL A 121 8.26 -4.13 13.00
C VAL A 121 9.62 -3.97 13.64
N THR A 122 9.95 -2.74 14.03
CA THR A 122 11.19 -2.41 14.73
C THR A 122 10.90 -1.92 16.14
N PHE A 123 11.84 -2.15 17.06
CA PHE A 123 11.73 -1.74 18.45
C PHE A 123 12.99 -1.00 18.88
N GLU A 124 12.79 0.07 19.66
CA GLU A 124 13.88 0.87 20.23
C GLU A 124 14.58 0.12 21.38
N THR A 125 15.68 -0.60 21.08
CA THR A 125 16.45 -1.35 22.08
C THR A 125 17.24 -0.42 23.01
N THR A 126 17.73 0.69 22.46
CA THR A 126 18.32 1.82 23.19
C THR A 126 17.84 3.14 22.57
N PRO A 127 17.83 4.26 23.32
CA PRO A 127 17.34 5.54 22.80
C PRO A 127 17.92 5.89 21.42
N GLY A 128 17.06 5.98 20.40
CA GLY A 128 17.44 6.28 19.02
C GLY A 128 17.91 5.09 18.17
N VAL A 129 18.02 3.88 18.72
CA VAL A 129 18.46 2.67 18.00
C VAL A 129 17.29 1.70 17.87
N TYR A 130 16.88 1.44 16.63
CA TYR A 130 15.76 0.56 16.30
C TYR A 130 16.26 -0.74 15.67
N GLU A 131 15.84 -1.87 16.22
CA GLU A 131 16.17 -3.20 15.70
C GLU A 131 14.91 -3.93 15.24
N VAL A 132 15.03 -4.64 14.11
CA VAL A 132 13.94 -5.43 13.53
C VAL A 132 13.57 -6.58 14.47
N GLN A 133 12.34 -6.57 14.96
CA GLN A 133 11.78 -7.64 15.77
C GLN A 133 11.09 -8.71 14.91
N SER A 134 10.48 -8.28 13.79
CA SER A 134 9.87 -9.15 12.80
C SER A 134 9.85 -8.47 11.45
N SER A 135 9.94 -9.26 10.39
CA SER A 135 9.69 -8.82 9.03
C SER A 135 8.93 -9.90 8.29
N VAL A 136 7.91 -9.50 7.56
CA VAL A 136 7.11 -10.37 6.70
C VAL A 136 7.18 -9.83 5.30
N ASP A 137 7.56 -10.69 4.36
CA ASP A 137 7.39 -10.44 2.94
C ASP A 137 5.99 -10.91 2.53
N ALA A 138 5.18 -10.04 1.94
CA ALA A 138 3.84 -10.41 1.48
C ALA A 138 3.87 -11.58 0.47
N ASN A 139 4.96 -11.78 -0.26
CA ASN A 139 5.17 -12.95 -1.13
C ASN A 139 5.35 -14.26 -0.36
N SER A 140 5.86 -14.17 0.87
CA SER A 140 6.14 -15.33 1.72
C SER A 140 4.92 -15.79 2.51
N CYS A 141 3.88 -14.95 2.61
CA CYS A 141 2.62 -15.37 3.19
C CYS A 141 2.01 -16.49 2.32
N PRO A 142 1.73 -17.67 2.89
CA PRO A 142 1.16 -18.75 2.10
C PRO A 142 -0.16 -18.29 1.49
N HIS A 143 -0.36 -18.64 0.22
CA HIS A 143 -1.63 -18.44 -0.48
C HIS A 143 -2.67 -19.40 0.11
N ILE A 144 -3.01 -19.25 1.39
CA ILE A 144 -4.12 -19.96 2.00
C ILE A 144 -5.37 -19.20 1.55
N GLY A 145 -5.69 -19.32 0.26
CA GLY A 145 -7.02 -19.01 -0.22
C GLY A 145 -7.96 -20.07 0.36
N THR A 146 -8.61 -19.76 1.48
CA THR A 146 -9.81 -20.47 1.93
C THR A 146 -11.06 -20.01 1.19
N THR A 147 -10.93 -19.22 0.13
CA THR A 147 -11.87 -19.35 -0.99
C THR A 147 -11.27 -20.37 -1.95
N PRO A 148 -11.80 -21.61 -1.99
CA PRO A 148 -11.35 -22.59 -2.95
C PRO A 148 -11.45 -21.98 -4.34
N ILE A 149 -10.32 -21.91 -5.06
CA ILE A 149 -10.31 -21.52 -6.47
C ILE A 149 -11.29 -22.47 -7.16
N ARG A 150 -12.43 -21.92 -7.62
CA ARG A 150 -13.41 -22.71 -8.35
C ARG A 150 -12.88 -22.90 -9.75
N TYR A 151 -12.77 -24.13 -10.21
CA TYR A 151 -12.39 -24.40 -11.60
C TYR A 151 -13.63 -24.60 -12.44
N ILE A 152 -13.84 -23.73 -13.42
CA ILE A 152 -14.92 -23.88 -14.40
C ILE A 152 -14.27 -24.25 -15.73
N LYS A 153 -14.53 -25.47 -16.21
CA LYS A 153 -13.91 -26.00 -17.44
C LYS A 153 -12.38 -25.86 -17.43
N LYS A 154 -11.76 -26.19 -16.28
CA LYS A 154 -10.30 -26.08 -16.02
C LYS A 154 -9.74 -24.65 -16.00
N MET A 155 -10.57 -23.62 -16.01
CA MET A 155 -10.15 -22.22 -15.83
C MET A 155 -10.43 -21.77 -14.40
N PRO A 156 -9.50 -21.02 -13.76
CA PRO A 156 -9.68 -20.56 -12.39
C PRO A 156 -10.71 -19.42 -12.32
N LEU A 157 -11.60 -19.52 -11.33
CA LEU A 157 -12.45 -18.45 -10.84
C LEU A 157 -12.08 -18.20 -9.38
N TYR A 158 -11.46 -17.05 -9.14
CA TYR A 158 -11.10 -16.59 -7.81
C TYR A 158 -12.32 -16.04 -7.07
N ALA A 159 -12.15 -15.73 -5.78
CA ALA A 159 -13.19 -15.08 -5.00
C ALA A 159 -13.62 -13.75 -5.61
N LYS A 160 -14.89 -13.40 -5.41
CA LYS A 160 -15.42 -12.08 -5.74
C LYS A 160 -14.66 -11.02 -4.93
N PRO A 161 -14.04 -10.01 -5.56
CA PRO A 161 -13.41 -8.94 -4.80
C PRO A 161 -14.47 -8.16 -4.01
N SER A 162 -14.06 -7.57 -2.89
CA SER A 162 -14.94 -6.64 -2.18
C SER A 162 -15.21 -5.40 -3.06
N LYS A 163 -16.28 -4.68 -2.74
CA LYS A 163 -16.62 -3.43 -3.45
C LYS A 163 -15.47 -2.43 -3.40
N GLU A 164 -14.87 -2.28 -2.21
CA GLU A 164 -13.77 -1.36 -1.94
C GLU A 164 -12.51 -1.75 -2.71
N ALA A 165 -12.18 -3.05 -2.74
CA ALA A 165 -11.03 -3.54 -3.49
C ALA A 165 -11.17 -3.29 -4.99
N ALA A 166 -12.35 -3.55 -5.56
CA ALA A 166 -12.63 -3.26 -6.96
C ALA A 166 -12.54 -1.76 -7.26
N GLU A 167 -13.05 -0.90 -6.38
CA GLU A 167 -12.98 0.56 -6.54
C GLU A 167 -11.55 1.07 -6.49
N ILE A 168 -10.71 0.56 -5.58
CA ILE A 168 -9.29 0.93 -5.51
C ILE A 168 -8.55 0.57 -6.80
N LEU A 169 -8.80 -0.62 -7.36
CA LEU A 169 -8.15 -1.04 -8.61
C LEU A 169 -8.58 -0.17 -9.80
N ILE A 170 -9.87 0.13 -9.92
CA ILE A 170 -10.38 1.03 -10.97
C ILE A 170 -9.79 2.43 -10.81
N ASP A 171 -9.74 2.94 -9.57
CA ASP A 171 -9.18 4.24 -9.24
C ASP A 171 -7.71 4.36 -9.64
N SER A 172 -6.90 3.36 -9.27
CA SER A 172 -5.49 3.24 -9.63
C SER A 172 -5.31 3.20 -11.16
N TYR A 173 -6.10 2.38 -11.84
CA TYR A 173 -6.07 2.26 -13.29
C TYR A 173 -6.41 3.58 -13.99
N LEU A 174 -7.49 4.26 -13.57
CA LEU A 174 -7.90 5.52 -14.15
C LEU A 174 -6.86 6.62 -13.91
N ARG A 175 -6.26 6.67 -12.72
CA ARG A 175 -5.19 7.63 -12.41
C ARG A 175 -3.97 7.45 -13.32
N ALA A 176 -3.64 6.20 -13.68
CA ALA A 176 -2.52 5.90 -14.57
C ALA A 176 -2.83 6.18 -16.06
N ASN A 177 -4.09 6.07 -16.48
CA ASN A 177 -4.46 6.11 -17.90
C ASN A 177 -5.18 7.39 -18.35
N LEU A 178 -5.75 8.18 -17.43
CA LEU A 178 -6.37 9.46 -17.76
C LEU A 178 -5.38 10.61 -17.67
N ARG A 179 -5.43 11.51 -18.65
CA ARG A 179 -4.54 12.69 -18.71
C ARG A 179 -4.79 13.70 -17.59
N ASP A 180 -6.05 13.91 -17.22
CA ASP A 180 -6.47 14.78 -16.13
C ASP A 180 -7.47 13.99 -15.27
N TYR A 181 -6.93 13.05 -14.50
CA TYR A 181 -7.71 12.18 -13.61
C TYR A 181 -8.43 12.98 -12.52
N ASP A 182 -7.80 14.00 -11.93
CA ASP A 182 -8.37 14.73 -10.78
C ASP A 182 -9.65 15.50 -11.14
N SER A 183 -9.88 15.81 -12.42
CA SER A 183 -11.14 16.38 -12.92
C SER A 183 -12.13 15.36 -13.47
N ALA A 184 -11.77 14.08 -13.53
CA ALA A 184 -12.62 13.03 -14.03
C ALA A 184 -13.80 12.78 -13.08
N LYS A 185 -14.99 12.59 -13.66
CA LYS A 185 -16.19 12.17 -12.92
C LYS A 185 -16.45 10.70 -13.22
N VAL A 186 -16.43 9.88 -12.18
CA VAL A 186 -16.62 8.43 -12.28
C VAL A 186 -17.89 8.03 -11.54
N ARG A 187 -18.75 7.25 -12.19
CA ARG A 187 -19.95 6.66 -11.60
C ARG A 187 -19.94 5.17 -11.87
N CYS A 188 -19.84 4.35 -10.84
CA CYS A 188 -19.81 2.91 -11.00
C CYS A 188 -21.09 2.25 -10.50
N GLY A 189 -21.54 1.22 -11.21
CA GLY A 189 -22.60 0.32 -10.76
C GLY A 189 -22.10 -0.70 -9.74
N GLU A 190 -22.96 -1.67 -9.44
CA GLU A 190 -22.59 -2.80 -8.58
C GLU A 190 -21.63 -3.77 -9.28
N LEU A 191 -20.85 -4.48 -8.48
CA LEU A 191 -20.01 -5.57 -8.97
C LEU A 191 -20.89 -6.79 -9.29
N SER A 192 -20.77 -7.32 -10.50
CA SER A 192 -21.60 -8.41 -11.00
C SER A 192 -21.50 -9.70 -10.17
N GLY A 193 -22.41 -10.64 -10.42
CA GLY A 193 -22.16 -12.05 -10.13
C GLY A 193 -21.00 -12.61 -10.97
N ALA A 194 -20.67 -13.89 -10.77
CA ALA A 194 -19.65 -14.54 -11.58
C ALA A 194 -20.16 -14.71 -13.03
N VAL A 195 -19.36 -14.26 -14.00
CA VAL A 195 -19.73 -14.21 -15.41
C VAL A 195 -18.64 -14.82 -16.28
N ARG A 196 -19.05 -15.29 -17.45
CA ARG A 196 -18.19 -15.69 -18.56
C ARG A 196 -18.18 -14.58 -19.61
N VAL A 197 -16.99 -14.14 -19.97
CA VAL A 197 -16.75 -13.15 -21.03
C VAL A 197 -16.02 -13.81 -22.19
N THR A 198 -16.32 -13.38 -23.42
CA THR A 198 -15.53 -13.74 -24.59
C THR A 198 -14.55 -12.62 -24.85
N TYR A 199 -13.28 -12.88 -24.57
CA TYR A 199 -12.16 -11.98 -24.82
C TYR A 199 -11.44 -12.38 -26.12
N MET A 200 -10.66 -11.45 -26.68
CA MET A 200 -9.85 -11.56 -27.92
C MET A 200 -9.73 -12.96 -28.54
N TYR A 201 -10.01 -13.08 -29.84
CA TYR A 201 -9.94 -14.34 -30.60
C TYR A 201 -10.76 -15.49 -29.98
N PHE A 202 -11.97 -15.17 -29.48
CA PHE A 202 -12.91 -16.14 -28.89
C PHE A 202 -12.41 -16.86 -27.62
N LYS A 203 -11.36 -16.34 -26.96
CA LYS A 203 -10.89 -16.87 -25.68
C LYS A 203 -11.93 -16.58 -24.59
N LYS A 204 -12.44 -17.63 -23.96
CA LYS A 204 -13.40 -17.50 -22.85
C LYS A 204 -12.61 -17.26 -21.56
N ILE A 205 -13.03 -16.27 -20.78
CA ILE A 205 -12.50 -15.99 -19.45
C ILE A 205 -13.67 -15.91 -18.45
N TYR A 206 -13.39 -16.21 -17.19
CA TYR A 206 -14.38 -16.24 -16.11
C TYR A 206 -13.98 -15.23 -15.03
N GLY A 207 -14.93 -14.52 -14.44
CA GLY A 207 -14.62 -13.54 -13.41
C GLY A 207 -15.81 -12.67 -13.06
N TYR A 208 -15.54 -11.43 -12.66
CA TYR A 208 -16.52 -10.44 -12.24
C TYR A 208 -16.36 -9.19 -13.08
N LEU A 209 -17.45 -8.44 -13.26
CA LEU A 209 -17.45 -7.19 -14.00
C LEU A 209 -18.02 -6.05 -13.15
N LYS A 210 -17.47 -4.86 -13.34
CA LYS A 210 -18.06 -3.61 -12.84
C LYS A 210 -18.14 -2.61 -13.98
N GLN A 211 -19.34 -2.13 -14.28
CA GLN A 211 -19.54 -1.06 -15.25
C GLN A 211 -19.35 0.28 -14.56
N CYS A 212 -18.61 1.19 -15.19
CA CYS A 212 -18.54 2.58 -14.77
C CYS A 212 -18.69 3.54 -15.95
N ASP A 213 -19.41 4.63 -15.72
CA ASP A 213 -19.44 5.77 -16.61
C ASP A 213 -18.35 6.77 -16.20
N VAL A 214 -17.44 7.05 -17.13
CA VAL A 214 -16.29 7.93 -16.93
C VAL A 214 -16.43 9.14 -17.84
N ASN A 215 -16.43 10.33 -17.26
CA ASN A 215 -16.37 11.59 -17.99
C ASN A 215 -15.07 12.31 -17.64
N ALA A 216 -14.12 12.34 -18.57
CA ALA A 216 -12.79 12.92 -18.40
C ALA A 216 -12.56 14.05 -19.42
N LYS A 217 -11.53 14.86 -19.18
CA LYS A 217 -11.13 15.88 -20.16
C LYS A 217 -10.27 15.29 -21.27
N ASN A 218 -10.44 15.81 -22.48
CA ASN A 218 -9.55 15.59 -23.59
C ASN A 218 -8.30 16.49 -23.49
N GLY A 219 -7.36 16.31 -24.43
CA GLY A 219 -6.12 17.09 -24.47
C GLY A 219 -6.27 18.60 -24.70
N TYR A 220 -7.47 19.07 -25.02
CA TYR A 220 -7.81 20.48 -25.26
C TYR A 220 -8.60 21.11 -24.09
N GLY A 221 -8.78 20.37 -22.99
CA GLY A 221 -9.44 20.87 -21.78
C GLY A 221 -10.97 20.73 -21.77
N GLY A 222 -11.59 20.19 -22.83
CA GLY A 222 -13.03 19.93 -22.89
C GLY A 222 -13.39 18.53 -22.38
N TYR A 223 -14.59 18.37 -21.81
CA TYR A 223 -15.09 17.05 -21.40
C TYR A 223 -15.50 16.21 -22.61
N THR A 224 -15.16 14.92 -22.59
CA THR A 224 -15.51 13.97 -23.66
C THR A 224 -16.95 13.47 -23.60
N GLY A 225 -17.67 13.78 -22.51
CA GLY A 225 -18.94 13.14 -22.17
C GLY A 225 -18.71 11.83 -21.41
N PHE A 226 -19.79 11.29 -20.84
CA PHE A 226 -19.73 10.01 -20.14
C PHE A 226 -19.55 8.87 -21.15
N GLN A 227 -18.48 8.10 -20.96
CA GLN A 227 -18.20 6.87 -21.67
C GLN A 227 -18.35 5.70 -20.71
N SER A 228 -19.18 4.72 -21.07
CA SER A 228 -19.31 3.49 -20.29
C SER A 228 -18.12 2.59 -20.56
N ARG A 229 -17.45 2.17 -19.48
CA ARG A 229 -16.30 1.26 -19.46
C ARG A 229 -16.60 0.08 -18.55
N TRP A 230 -16.08 -1.09 -18.89
CA TRP A 230 -16.27 -2.30 -18.10
C TRP A 230 -14.93 -2.78 -17.56
N TYR A 231 -14.87 -3.02 -16.26
CA TYR A 231 -13.68 -3.52 -15.59
C TYR A 231 -13.88 -4.96 -15.17
N TYR A 232 -12.97 -5.84 -15.60
CA TYR A 232 -12.96 -7.26 -15.27
C TYR A 232 -11.99 -7.56 -14.14
N PHE A 233 -12.41 -8.48 -13.28
CA PHE A 233 -11.65 -8.95 -12.12
C PHE A 233 -11.68 -10.47 -12.05
N ASN A 234 -10.52 -11.10 -11.91
CA ASN A 234 -10.42 -12.51 -11.54
C ASN A 234 -9.07 -12.78 -10.85
N GLY A 235 -9.04 -12.65 -9.52
CA GLY A 235 -7.82 -12.77 -8.73
C GLY A 235 -6.78 -11.74 -9.20
N PRO A 236 -5.64 -12.17 -9.78
CA PRO A 236 -4.66 -11.25 -10.29
C PRO A 236 -5.08 -10.53 -11.59
N ASP A 237 -6.00 -11.09 -12.35
CA ASP A 237 -6.33 -10.56 -13.66
C ASP A 237 -7.25 -9.34 -13.53
N PHE A 238 -6.82 -8.22 -14.13
CA PHE A 238 -7.57 -6.98 -14.27
C PHE A 238 -7.53 -6.51 -15.73
N LEU A 239 -8.69 -6.23 -16.32
CA LEU A 239 -8.79 -5.78 -17.71
C LEU A 239 -9.87 -4.69 -17.84
N GLU A 240 -9.66 -3.74 -18.74
CA GLU A 240 -10.68 -2.80 -19.21
C GLU A 240 -11.26 -3.27 -20.55
N PHE A 241 -12.57 -3.10 -20.71
CA PHE A 241 -13.26 -3.15 -22.00
C PHE A 241 -13.93 -1.81 -22.26
N GLU A 242 -13.64 -1.22 -23.42
CA GLU A 242 -14.25 0.03 -23.88
C GLU A 242 -15.71 -0.16 -24.35
N THR A 243 -16.08 -1.40 -24.66
CA THR A 243 -17.43 -1.78 -25.11
C THR A 243 -17.98 -2.89 -24.24
N ASP A 244 -19.31 -3.10 -24.30
CA ASP A 244 -19.96 -4.20 -23.60
C ASP A 244 -19.32 -5.57 -23.96
N PRO A 245 -18.73 -6.28 -22.97
CA PRO A 245 -18.09 -7.58 -23.19
C PRO A 245 -19.09 -8.74 -23.36
N GLN A 246 -20.39 -8.46 -23.39
CA GLN A 246 -21.48 -9.44 -23.48
C GLN A 246 -21.37 -10.54 -22.42
N PRO A 247 -21.38 -10.18 -21.12
CA PRO A 247 -21.23 -11.15 -20.06
C PRO A 247 -22.37 -12.15 -20.07
N ARG A 248 -22.03 -13.43 -19.92
CA ARG A 248 -23.03 -14.48 -19.69
C ARG A 248 -22.91 -14.98 -18.26
N PRO A 249 -24.00 -15.05 -17.48
CA PRO A 249 -23.98 -15.71 -16.18
C PRO A 249 -23.38 -17.10 -16.30
N ILE A 250 -22.63 -17.51 -15.29
CA ILE A 250 -22.18 -18.89 -15.16
C ILE A 250 -23.37 -19.65 -14.56
N GLU A 251 -24.01 -20.48 -15.37
CA GLU A 251 -24.95 -21.49 -14.87
C GLU A 251 -24.14 -22.47 -14.00
N GLU A 252 -24.51 -22.60 -12.73
CA GLU A 252 -23.87 -23.50 -11.76
C GLU A 252 -24.13 -24.97 -12.05
#